data_AF-A0A927BVR8-F1
#
_entry.id   AF-A0A927BVR8-F1
#
_cell.length_a   1.000
_cell.length_b   1.000
_cell.length_c   1.000
_cell.angle_alpha   90.00
_cell.angle_beta   90.00
_cell.angle_gamma   90.00
#
_symmetry.space_group_name_H-M   'P 1'
#
loop_
_entity.id
_entity.type
_entity.pdbx_description
1 polymer ?
#
loop_
_entity_poly.entity_id
_entity_poly.type
_entity_poly.pdbx_seq_one_letter_code
_entity_poly.pdbx_strand_id
1 'polypeptide(L)'
;MVSDLGTALMLRKLTAIYFATATIALVLTATSEGGSLYAASASESASTLLSAATVYGMYAGAILFLYGTPVSLALDAATWRLKRRRPAMPDGAADRYGRDALYIALHGVLGALPGWTFGSQWFALYGMLAAVLYGLAERWTRRRLARGRGIKCIWLTPVLLYAGLLLVLLALD
;
A
#
# COMPACT_ATOMS: atom_id res chain seq x y z
N MET A 1 8.81 27.24 6.19
CA MET A 1 9.73 26.18 6.69
C MET A 1 8.99 25.06 7.42
N VAL A 2 8.14 25.32 8.42
CA VAL A 2 7.27 24.26 9.04
C VAL A 2 6.18 23.77 8.08
N SER A 3 5.70 24.65 7.19
CA SER A 3 4.78 24.33 6.09
C SER A 3 5.31 23.25 5.15
N ASP A 4 6.62 23.16 4.93
CA ASP A 4 7.20 22.25 3.95
C ASP A 4 7.37 20.84 4.50
N LEU A 5 7.70 20.71 5.79
CA LEU A 5 7.85 19.41 6.45
C LEU A 5 6.50 18.71 6.63
N GLY A 6 5.47 19.46 7.07
CA GLY A 6 4.10 18.96 7.19
C GLY A 6 3.55 18.50 5.84
N THR A 7 3.67 19.35 4.81
CA THR A 7 3.23 19.04 3.45
C THR A 7 3.94 17.81 2.87
N ALA A 8 5.26 17.70 3.03
CA ALA A 8 6.01 16.55 2.53
C ALA A 8 5.61 15.24 3.25
N LEU A 9 5.31 15.30 4.55
CA LEU A 9 4.82 14.16 5.31
C LEU A 9 3.42 13.75 4.87
N MET A 10 2.49 14.70 4.76
CA MET A 10 1.13 14.42 4.29
C MET A 10 1.13 13.85 2.87
N LEU A 11 1.88 14.46 1.94
CA LEU A 11 2.00 13.98 0.57
C LEU A 11 2.52 12.54 0.52
N ARG A 12 3.51 12.21 1.35
CA ARG A 12 4.08 10.86 1.43
C ARG A 12 3.04 9.84 1.91
N LYS A 13 2.33 10.15 2.99
CA LYS A 13 1.32 9.25 3.57
C LYS A 13 0.15 9.04 2.61
N LEU A 14 -0.41 10.13 2.06
CA LEU A 14 -1.51 10.07 1.10
C LEU A 14 -1.13 9.30 -0.17
N THR A 15 0.09 9.50 -0.69
CA THR A 15 0.58 8.73 -1.84
C THR A 15 0.67 7.24 -1.53
N ALA A 16 1.14 6.88 -0.33
CA ALA A 16 1.23 5.48 0.09
C ALA A 16 -0.14 4.83 0.27
N ILE A 17 -1.11 5.55 0.86
CA ILE A 17 -2.51 5.09 1.00
C ILE A 17 -3.09 4.86 -0.39
N TYR A 18 -3.08 5.89 -1.25
CA TYR A 18 -3.62 5.79 -2.61
C TYR A 18 -3.06 4.57 -3.35
N PHE A 19 -1.73 4.44 -3.38
CA PHE A 19 -1.07 3.34 -4.08
C PHE A 19 -1.46 1.97 -3.52
N ALA A 20 -1.38 1.80 -2.20
CA ALA A 20 -1.68 0.53 -1.55
C ALA A 20 -3.16 0.16 -1.69
N THR A 21 -4.07 1.12 -1.52
CA THR A 21 -5.51 0.95 -1.69
C THR A 21 -5.87 0.53 -3.10
N ALA A 22 -5.39 1.26 -4.11
CA ALA A 22 -5.72 0.94 -5.50
C ALA A 22 -5.14 -0.42 -5.92
N THR A 23 -3.92 -0.73 -5.48
CA THR A 23 -3.28 -2.01 -5.79
C THR A 23 -3.96 -3.19 -5.09
N ILE A 24 -4.28 -3.06 -3.78
CA ILE A 24 -4.93 -4.16 -3.06
C ILE A 24 -6.38 -4.36 -3.51
N ALA A 25 -7.09 -3.29 -3.87
CA ALA A 25 -8.43 -3.40 -4.43
C ALA A 25 -8.41 -4.20 -5.73
N LEU A 26 -7.45 -3.93 -6.61
CA LEU A 26 -7.25 -4.71 -7.83
C LEU A 26 -6.96 -6.19 -7.54
N VAL A 27 -6.06 -6.47 -6.58
CA VAL A 27 -5.73 -7.85 -6.19
C VAL A 27 -6.97 -8.57 -5.65
N LEU A 28 -7.71 -7.94 -4.73
CA LEU A 28 -8.94 -8.51 -4.15
C LEU A 28 -10.01 -8.77 -5.20
N THR A 29 -10.19 -7.85 -6.15
CA THR A 29 -11.11 -8.03 -7.26
C THR A 29 -10.72 -9.18 -8.17
N ALA A 30 -9.42 -9.38 -8.41
CA ALA A 30 -8.91 -10.46 -9.24
C ALA A 30 -8.96 -11.84 -8.55
N THR A 31 -8.90 -11.89 -7.21
CA THR A 31 -8.83 -13.13 -6.44
C THR A 31 -10.13 -13.52 -5.75
N SER A 32 -11.14 -12.64 -5.68
CA SER A 32 -12.43 -12.99 -5.09
C SER A 32 -13.24 -13.91 -6.01
N GLU A 33 -14.15 -14.70 -5.44
CA GLU A 33 -15.04 -15.61 -6.20
C GLU A 33 -15.97 -14.88 -7.18
N GLY A 34 -16.09 -13.55 -7.07
CA GLY A 34 -16.65 -12.69 -8.13
C GLY A 34 -15.92 -12.85 -9.47
N GLY A 35 -14.63 -13.24 -9.42
CA GLY A 35 -13.82 -13.87 -10.47
C GLY A 35 -14.52 -14.92 -11.32
N SER A 36 -15.27 -15.81 -10.68
CA SER A 36 -15.92 -16.95 -11.34
C SER A 36 -17.31 -16.61 -11.87
N LEU A 37 -17.91 -15.50 -11.42
CA LEU A 37 -19.18 -14.96 -11.94
C LEU A 37 -19.01 -14.15 -13.23
N TYR A 38 -17.77 -13.91 -13.70
CA TYR A 38 -17.47 -13.13 -14.91
C TYR A 38 -17.78 -13.85 -16.25
N ALA A 39 -18.61 -14.89 -16.23
CA ALA A 39 -18.92 -15.72 -17.40
C ALA A 39 -20.05 -15.19 -18.32
N ALA A 40 -20.47 -13.93 -18.17
CA ALA A 40 -21.54 -13.34 -18.96
C ALA A 40 -21.07 -12.05 -19.68
N SER A 41 -20.35 -12.19 -20.79
CA SER A 41 -19.93 -11.09 -21.70
C SER A 41 -18.94 -10.03 -21.15
N ALA A 42 -18.11 -9.50 -22.06
CA ALA A 42 -17.09 -8.48 -21.82
C ALA A 42 -17.58 -7.21 -21.09
N SER A 43 -18.83 -6.79 -21.31
CA SER A 43 -19.37 -5.57 -20.71
C SER A 43 -19.83 -5.76 -19.27
N GLU A 44 -20.39 -6.92 -18.94
CA GLU A 44 -20.80 -7.21 -17.55
C GLU A 44 -19.56 -7.53 -16.69
N SER A 45 -18.51 -8.12 -17.28
CA SER A 45 -17.25 -8.35 -16.58
C SER A 45 -16.55 -7.04 -16.21
N ALA A 46 -16.45 -6.07 -17.13
CA ALA A 46 -15.81 -4.77 -16.87
C ALA A 46 -16.54 -3.93 -15.79
N SER A 47 -17.87 -3.85 -15.86
CA SER A 47 -18.67 -3.10 -14.88
C SER A 47 -18.66 -3.74 -13.48
N THR A 48 -18.66 -5.07 -13.42
CA THR A 48 -18.56 -5.81 -12.17
C THR A 48 -17.17 -5.67 -11.54
N LEU A 49 -16.09 -5.69 -12.33
CA LEU A 49 -14.73 -5.42 -11.84
C LEU A 49 -14.61 -4.01 -11.25
N LEU A 50 -15.19 -3.01 -11.92
CA LEU A 50 -15.15 -1.62 -11.46
C LEU A 50 -15.90 -1.44 -10.15
N SER A 51 -17.10 -2.03 -10.03
CA SER A 51 -17.88 -1.97 -8.79
C SER A 51 -17.19 -2.71 -7.64
N ALA A 52 -16.66 -3.91 -7.86
CA ALA A 52 -15.91 -4.66 -6.85
C ALA A 52 -14.65 -3.91 -6.39
N ALA A 53 -13.87 -3.38 -7.34
CA ALA A 53 -12.66 -2.62 -7.01
C ALA A 53 -12.99 -1.34 -6.24
N THR A 54 -14.12 -0.69 -6.55
CA THR A 54 -14.59 0.49 -5.81
C THR A 54 -14.92 0.13 -4.37
N VAL A 55 -15.69 -0.93 -4.14
CA VAL A 55 -16.05 -1.40 -2.80
C VAL A 55 -14.80 -1.78 -2.00
N TYR A 56 -13.95 -2.64 -2.54
CA TYR A 56 -12.70 -3.03 -1.87
C TYR A 56 -11.78 -1.83 -1.63
N GLY A 57 -11.69 -0.91 -2.57
CA GLY A 57 -10.93 0.34 -2.44
C GLY A 57 -11.44 1.21 -1.30
N MET A 58 -12.75 1.37 -1.13
CA MET A 58 -13.33 2.13 -0.03
C MET A 58 -12.96 1.52 1.33
N TYR A 59 -13.14 0.22 1.52
CA TYR A 59 -12.81 -0.46 2.78
C TYR A 59 -11.31 -0.48 3.05
N ALA A 60 -10.50 -0.89 2.08
CA ALA A 60 -9.05 -0.91 2.23
C ALA A 60 -8.47 0.50 2.46
N GLY A 61 -9.00 1.50 1.77
CA GLY A 61 -8.65 2.92 1.96
C GLY A 61 -8.97 3.41 3.36
N ALA A 62 -10.18 3.15 3.86
CA ALA A 62 -10.57 3.52 5.21
C ALA A 62 -9.68 2.85 6.27
N ILE A 63 -9.40 1.55 6.12
CA ILE A 63 -8.52 0.81 7.03
C ILE A 63 -7.09 1.37 7.00
N LEU A 64 -6.51 1.58 5.82
CA LEU A 64 -5.15 2.13 5.70
C LEU A 64 -5.07 3.57 6.23
N PHE A 65 -6.11 4.37 6.04
CA PHE A 65 -6.17 5.72 6.57
C PHE A 65 -6.27 5.73 8.10
N LEU A 66 -7.24 5.01 8.67
CA LEU A 66 -7.53 5.02 10.11
C LEU A 66 -6.55 4.19 10.94
N TYR A 67 -6.09 3.05 10.43
CA TYR A 67 -5.19 2.13 11.14
C TYR A 67 -3.76 2.19 10.60
N GLY A 68 -3.59 2.12 9.28
CA GLY A 68 -2.26 2.10 8.65
C GLY A 68 -1.44 3.36 8.93
N THR A 69 -2.07 4.53 8.91
CA THR A 69 -1.37 5.81 9.13
C THR A 69 -0.85 5.95 10.57
N PRO A 70 -1.65 5.73 11.63
CA PRO A 70 -1.14 5.70 13.00
C PRO A 70 -0.05 4.66 13.24
N VAL A 71 -0.22 3.44 12.73
CA VAL A 71 0.79 2.38 12.83
C VAL A 71 2.11 2.82 12.21
N SER A 72 2.03 3.41 11.01
CA SER A 72 3.19 3.91 10.30
C SER A 72 3.91 5.05 11.05
N LEU A 73 3.14 5.97 11.64
CA LEU A 73 3.70 7.04 12.49
C LEU A 73 4.35 6.48 13.75
N ALA A 74 3.73 5.48 14.39
CA ALA A 74 4.27 4.80 15.56
C ALA A 74 5.60 4.09 15.23
N LEU A 75 5.68 3.42 14.08
CA LEU A 75 6.90 2.77 13.62
C LEU A 75 8.00 3.77 13.24
N ASP A 76 7.67 4.89 12.60
CA ASP A 76 8.63 5.97 12.35
C ASP A 76 9.17 6.55 13.68
N ALA A 77 8.30 6.76 14.67
CA ALA A 77 8.68 7.24 16.00
C ALA A 77 9.55 6.22 16.75
N ALA A 78 9.21 4.93 16.69
CA ALA A 78 9.99 3.85 17.29
C ALA A 78 11.40 3.76 16.67
N THR A 79 11.47 3.80 15.34
CA THR A 79 12.75 3.76 14.59
C THR A 79 13.63 4.97 14.94
N TRP A 80 13.03 6.15 15.06
CA TRP A 80 13.74 7.36 15.46
C TRP A 80 14.26 7.29 16.91
N ARG A 81 13.45 6.77 17.84
CA ARG A 81 13.89 6.54 19.24
C ARG A 81 15.05 5.55 19.31
N LEU A 82 15.00 4.49 18.49
CA LEU A 82 16.08 3.49 18.43
C LEU A 82 17.39 4.10 17.91
N LYS A 83 17.32 4.96 16.89
CA LYS A 83 18.49 5.70 16.37
C LYS A 83 19.12 6.61 17.43
N ARG A 84 18.31 7.30 18.24
CA ARG A 84 18.80 8.15 19.33
C ARG A 84 19.52 7.38 20.43
N ARG A 85 19.11 6.13 20.71
CA ARG A 85 19.71 5.29 21.76
C ARG A 85 21.00 4.58 21.33
N ARG A 86 21.25 4.44 20.01
CA ARG A 86 22.45 3.78 19.47
C ARG A 86 23.12 4.65 18.39
N PRO A 87 23.79 5.76 18.75
CA PRO A 87 24.45 6.64 17.80
C PRO A 87 25.64 5.98 17.07
N ALA A 88 26.15 4.85 17.56
CA ALA A 88 27.30 4.14 17.00
C ALA A 88 27.01 3.30 15.74
N MET A 89 25.76 3.26 15.26
CA MET A 89 25.40 2.45 14.08
C MET A 89 25.83 3.18 12.79
N PRO A 90 26.69 2.59 11.94
CA PRO A 90 27.20 3.26 10.75
C PRO A 90 26.07 3.64 9.79
N ASP A 91 25.95 4.92 9.40
CA ASP A 91 24.95 5.44 8.46
C ASP A 91 25.24 5.06 6.98
N GLY A 92 25.84 3.88 6.78
CA GLY A 92 26.09 3.29 5.46
C GLY A 92 24.78 3.03 4.69
N ALA A 93 24.88 2.97 3.36
CA ALA A 93 23.73 2.68 2.51
C ALA A 93 23.08 1.33 2.87
N ALA A 94 23.89 0.30 3.17
CA ALA A 94 23.42 -1.04 3.54
C ALA A 94 22.51 -1.05 4.79
N ASP A 95 22.87 -0.30 5.83
CA ASP A 95 22.07 -0.20 7.06
C ASP A 95 20.73 0.53 6.82
N ARG A 96 20.70 1.49 5.88
CA ARG A 96 19.44 2.13 5.46
C ARG A 96 18.49 1.16 4.77
N TYR A 97 18.99 0.24 3.94
CA TYR A 97 18.13 -0.80 3.35
C TYR A 97 17.62 -1.79 4.40
N GLY A 98 18.46 -2.20 5.35
CA GLY A 98 18.05 -3.06 6.46
C GLY A 98 16.94 -2.44 7.32
N ARG A 99 17.07 -1.15 7.68
CA ARG A 99 16.04 -0.44 8.45
C ARG A 99 14.72 -0.26 7.68
N ASP A 100 14.80 0.01 6.38
CA ASP A 100 13.60 0.12 5.55
C ASP A 100 12.93 -1.26 5.37
N ALA A 101 13.71 -2.32 5.19
CA ALA A 101 13.21 -3.69 5.12
C ALA A 101 12.54 -4.11 6.43
N LEU A 102 13.16 -3.85 7.59
CA LEU A 102 12.57 -4.11 8.90
C LEU A 102 11.26 -3.34 9.08
N TYR A 103 11.24 -2.06 8.68
CA TYR A 103 10.02 -1.25 8.76
C TYR A 103 8.89 -1.82 7.91
N ILE A 104 9.18 -2.31 6.70
CA ILE A 104 8.20 -2.95 5.82
C ILE A 104 7.74 -4.29 6.40
N ALA A 105 8.66 -5.09 6.94
CA ALA A 105 8.33 -6.37 7.59
C ALA A 105 7.42 -6.15 8.80
N LEU A 106 7.72 -5.16 9.65
CA LEU A 106 6.86 -4.79 10.78
C LEU A 106 5.49 -4.31 10.33
N HIS A 107 5.40 -3.56 9.22
CA HIS A 107 4.10 -3.24 8.62
C HIS A 107 3.35 -4.50 8.22
N GLY A 108 4.01 -5.46 7.56
CA GLY A 108 3.37 -6.72 7.19
C GLY A 108 2.82 -7.48 8.39
N VAL A 109 3.63 -7.64 9.44
CA VAL A 109 3.21 -8.32 10.68
C VAL A 109 2.02 -7.60 11.33
N LEU A 110 2.07 -6.26 11.46
CA LEU A 110 0.97 -5.50 12.03
C LEU A 110 -0.27 -5.49 11.12
N GLY A 111 -0.07 -5.52 9.80
CA GLY A 111 -1.12 -5.64 8.80
C GLY A 111 -1.86 -6.98 8.85
N ALA A 112 -1.24 -8.04 9.37
CA ALA A 112 -1.90 -9.32 9.59
C ALA A 112 -2.81 -9.32 10.83
N LEU A 113 -2.61 -8.39 11.78
CA LEU A 113 -3.35 -8.37 13.06
C LEU A 113 -4.88 -8.30 12.89
N PRO A 114 -5.45 -7.45 12.00
CA PRO A 114 -6.89 -7.46 11.77
C PRO A 114 -7.43 -8.86 11.41
N GLY A 115 -6.73 -9.60 10.55
CA GLY A 115 -7.14 -10.95 10.18
C GLY A 115 -7.13 -11.93 11.33
N TRP A 116 -6.14 -11.81 12.23
CA TRP A 116 -6.10 -12.58 13.47
C TRP A 116 -7.29 -12.23 14.37
N THR A 117 -7.62 -10.95 14.53
CA THR A 117 -8.74 -10.51 15.38
C THR A 117 -10.11 -10.95 14.86
N PHE A 118 -10.26 -11.10 13.54
CA PHE A 118 -11.51 -11.55 12.92
C PHE A 118 -11.51 -13.06 12.61
N GLY A 119 -10.48 -13.81 13.01
CA GLY A 119 -10.39 -15.26 12.80
C GLY A 119 -10.32 -15.69 11.33
N SER A 120 -9.87 -14.82 10.42
CA SER A 120 -9.84 -15.08 8.99
C SER A 120 -8.41 -15.03 8.44
N GLN A 121 -7.91 -16.18 7.98
CA GLN A 121 -6.61 -16.29 7.32
C GLN A 121 -6.49 -15.39 6.09
N TRP A 122 -7.56 -15.27 5.31
CA TRP A 122 -7.59 -14.43 4.11
C TRP A 122 -7.47 -12.96 4.46
N PHE A 123 -8.16 -12.50 5.49
CA PHE A 123 -8.01 -11.12 5.98
C PHE A 123 -6.61 -10.85 6.52
N ALA A 124 -5.95 -11.84 7.12
CA ALA A 124 -4.57 -11.69 7.59
C ALA A 124 -3.61 -11.54 6.41
N LEU A 125 -3.78 -12.35 5.37
CA LEU A 125 -2.96 -12.29 4.15
C LEU A 125 -3.16 -10.97 3.39
N TYR A 126 -4.41 -10.57 3.15
CA TYR A 126 -4.70 -9.32 2.44
C TYR A 126 -4.31 -8.08 3.26
N GLY A 127 -4.52 -8.11 4.57
CA GLY A 127 -4.07 -7.04 5.46
C GLY A 127 -2.54 -6.91 5.50
N MET A 128 -1.83 -8.03 5.58
CA MET A 128 -0.37 -8.08 5.47
C MET A 128 0.10 -7.50 4.14
N LEU A 129 -0.48 -7.96 3.02
CA LEU A 129 -0.13 -7.49 1.69
C LEU A 129 -0.38 -5.98 1.54
N ALA A 130 -1.54 -5.48 1.98
CA ALA A 130 -1.86 -4.06 1.96
C ALA A 130 -0.85 -3.24 2.76
N ALA A 131 -0.48 -3.69 3.96
CA ALA A 131 0.47 -3.00 4.81
C ALA A 131 1.91 -3.02 4.24
N VAL A 132 2.31 -4.12 3.60
CA VAL A 132 3.60 -4.20 2.88
C VAL A 132 3.64 -3.23 1.70
N LEU A 133 2.58 -3.20 0.87
CA LEU A 133 2.45 -2.26 -0.25
C LEU A 133 2.51 -0.81 0.24
N TYR A 134 1.79 -0.51 1.32
CA TYR A 134 1.82 0.79 1.98
C TYR A 134 3.24 1.16 2.44
N GLY A 135 3.92 0.25 3.17
CA GLY A 135 5.27 0.49 3.67
C GLY A 135 6.29 0.69 2.55
N LEU A 136 6.20 -0.08 1.47
CA LEU A 136 7.02 0.05 0.27
C LEU A 136 6.81 1.42 -0.39
N ALA A 137 5.56 1.80 -0.66
CA ALA A 137 5.22 3.06 -1.28
C ALA A 137 5.67 4.26 -0.42
N GLU A 138 5.50 4.17 0.89
CA GLU A 138 5.95 5.18 1.82
C GLU A 138 7.48 5.34 1.80
N ARG A 139 8.25 4.25 1.91
CA ARG A 139 9.72 4.32 1.89
C ARG A 139 10.26 4.76 0.54
N TRP A 140 9.65 4.32 -0.55
CA TRP A 140 9.99 4.77 -1.90
C TRP A 140 9.76 6.28 -2.06
N THR A 141 8.58 6.77 -1.65
CA THR A 141 8.20 8.18 -1.76
C THR A 141 9.11 9.07 -0.89
N ARG A 142 9.44 8.62 0.33
CA ARG A 142 10.43 9.28 1.20
C ARG A 142 11.77 9.49 0.51
N ARG A 143 12.30 8.43 -0.11
CA ARG A 143 13.61 8.46 -0.78
C ARG A 143 13.61 9.35 -2.02
N ARG A 144 12.51 9.37 -2.79
CA ARG A 144 12.35 10.24 -3.96
C ARG A 144 12.30 11.71 -3.56
N LEU A 145 11.46 12.07 -2.60
CA LEU A 145 11.33 13.44 -2.11
C LEU A 145 12.65 13.94 -1.48
N ALA A 146 13.34 13.10 -0.71
CA ALA A 146 14.65 13.45 -0.13
C ALA A 146 15.75 13.72 -1.18
N ARG A 147 15.58 13.23 -2.42
CA ARG A 147 16.48 13.48 -3.55
C ARG A 147 15.94 14.58 -4.50
N GLY A 148 14.90 15.32 -4.10
CA GLY A 148 14.26 16.34 -4.94
C GLY A 148 13.60 15.77 -6.21
N ARG A 149 13.31 14.46 -6.26
CA ARG A 149 12.71 13.82 -7.44
C ARG A 149 11.19 13.80 -7.32
N GLY A 150 10.52 13.98 -8.47
CA GLY A 150 9.08 13.84 -8.59
C GLY A 150 8.59 12.42 -8.26
N ILE A 151 7.35 12.35 -7.76
CA ILE A 151 6.67 11.12 -7.35
C ILE A 151 5.52 10.73 -8.29
N LYS A 152 5.27 11.49 -9.36
CA LYS A 152 4.15 11.29 -10.30
C LYS A 152 4.03 9.85 -10.84
N CYS A 153 5.15 9.15 -11.01
CA CYS A 153 5.16 7.78 -11.52
C CYS A 153 4.37 6.79 -10.65
N ILE A 154 4.44 6.90 -9.30
CA ILE A 154 3.72 5.95 -8.43
C ILE A 154 2.21 6.13 -8.48
N TRP A 155 1.74 7.32 -8.89
CA TRP A 155 0.33 7.63 -9.04
C TRP A 155 -0.23 6.95 -10.30
N LEU A 156 0.58 6.82 -11.35
CA LEU A 156 0.18 6.17 -12.60
C LEU A 156 0.21 4.65 -12.52
N THR A 157 1.05 4.07 -11.65
CA THR A 157 1.21 2.61 -11.56
C THR A 157 -0.10 1.84 -11.38
N PRO A 158 -0.97 2.13 -10.38
CA PRO A 158 -2.21 1.39 -10.23
C PRO A 158 -3.19 1.61 -11.39
N VAL A 159 -3.21 2.80 -12.00
CA VAL A 159 -4.03 3.09 -13.19
C VAL A 159 -3.61 2.23 -14.37
N LEU A 160 -2.30 2.12 -14.62
CA LEU A 160 -1.75 1.29 -15.68
C LEU A 160 -1.99 -0.21 -15.43
N LEU A 161 -1.91 -0.65 -14.17
CA LEU A 161 -2.25 -2.04 -13.82
C LEU A 161 -3.73 -2.34 -14.08
N TYR A 162 -4.62 -1.40 -13.74
CA TYR A 162 -6.05 -1.54 -13.98
C TYR A 162 -6.37 -1.58 -15.47
N ALA A 163 -5.80 -0.65 -16.25
CA ALA A 163 -5.96 -0.61 -17.70
C ALA A 163 -5.38 -1.85 -18.38
N GLY A 164 -4.22 -2.32 -17.94
CA GLY A 164 -3.61 -3.55 -18.44
C GLY A 164 -4.46 -4.79 -18.18
N LEU A 165 -5.01 -4.92 -16.96
CA LEU A 165 -5.91 -6.02 -16.64
C LEU A 165 -7.17 -5.98 -17.51
N LEU A 166 -7.79 -4.81 -17.67
CA LEU A 166 -8.97 -4.65 -18.50
C LEU A 166 -8.70 -5.02 -19.97
N LEU A 167 -7.57 -4.57 -20.52
CA LEU A 167 -7.16 -4.91 -21.89
C LEU A 167 -6.96 -6.41 -22.07
N VAL A 168 -6.35 -7.09 -21.09
CA VAL A 168 -6.18 -8.55 -21.14
C VAL A 168 -7.54 -9.25 -21.15
N LEU A 169 -8.48 -8.83 -20.31
CA LEU A 169 -9.80 -9.43 -20.26
C LEU A 169 -10.58 -9.22 -21.57
N LEU A 170 -10.53 -8.03 -22.14
CA LEU A 170 -11.15 -7.73 -23.44
C LEU A 170 -10.52 -8.50 -24.61
N ALA A 171 -9.28 -8.98 -24.47
CA ALA A 171 -8.59 -9.75 -25.50
C ALA A 171 -8.77 -11.28 -25.38
N LEU A 172 -9.31 -11.75 -24.25
CA LEU A 172 -9.61 -13.16 -24.00
C LEU A 172 -11.05 -13.54 -24.40
N ASP A 173 -11.90 -12.55 -24.68
CA ASP A 173 -13.23 -12.68 -25.30
C ASP A 173 -13.12 -12.69 -26.85
#